data_AF-A0AAP0BBZ9-F1
#
_entry.id   AF-A0AAP0BBZ9-F1
#
_cell.length_a   1.000
_cell.length_b   1.000
_cell.length_c   1.000
_cell.angle_alpha   90.00
_cell.angle_beta   90.00
_cell.angle_gamma   90.00
#
_symmetry.space_group_name_H-M   'P 1'
#
loop_
_entity.id
_entity.type
_entity.pdbx_description
1 polymer ?
#
loop_
_entity_poly.entity_id
_entity_poly.type
_entity_poly.pdbx_seq_one_letter_code
_entity_poly.pdbx_strand_id
1 'polypeptide(L)'
;MNTWREKSVNVLKSEEGGRELDWAKRVDIIRDIANALAYMHDDCSPSIVHRDITSSNILLDLEFKAHVSDFGIARLMQSDSSNWTLNAGTRGYMAPELAYDPRSQTSAMCTALEL
;
A
#
# COMPACT_ATOMS: atom_id res chain seq x y z
N MET A 1 -19.76 1.79 -0.50
CA MET A 1 -18.53 1.28 0.14
C MET A 1 -18.44 -0.25 0.13
N ASN A 2 -19.50 -0.96 0.52
CA ASN A 2 -19.45 -2.40 0.84
C ASN A 2 -19.24 -3.28 -0.39
N THR A 3 -19.93 -2.97 -1.49
CA THR A 3 -19.85 -3.71 -2.76
C THR A 3 -18.46 -3.69 -3.41
N TRP A 4 -17.71 -2.60 -3.22
CA TRP A 4 -16.36 -2.44 -3.74
C TRP A 4 -15.37 -3.28 -2.93
N ARG A 5 -15.49 -3.25 -1.60
CA ARG A 5 -14.61 -4.00 -0.70
C ARG A 5 -14.79 -5.50 -0.85
N GLU A 6 -16.03 -5.97 -0.91
CA GLU A 6 -16.36 -7.38 -1.10
C GLU A 6 -15.90 -7.90 -2.47
N LYS A 7 -16.15 -7.14 -3.55
CA LYS A 7 -15.68 -7.51 -4.89
C LYS A 7 -14.16 -7.57 -4.97
N SER A 8 -13.46 -6.59 -4.41
CA SER A 8 -11.98 -6.53 -4.43
C SER A 8 -11.35 -7.70 -3.70
N VAL A 9 -11.85 -8.00 -2.49
CA VAL A 9 -11.34 -9.10 -1.66
C VAL A 9 -11.59 -10.44 -2.35
N ASN A 10 -12.76 -10.65 -2.94
CA ASN A 10 -13.09 -11.89 -3.64
C ASN A 10 -12.24 -12.08 -4.90
N VAL A 11 -12.04 -11.04 -5.72
CA VAL A 11 -11.23 -11.15 -6.95
C VAL A 11 -9.75 -11.41 -6.64
N LEU A 12 -9.18 -10.76 -5.62
CA LEU A 12 -7.77 -10.89 -5.29
C LEU A 12 -7.41 -12.17 -4.52
N LYS A 13 -8.38 -12.78 -3.82
CA LYS A 13 -8.13 -13.97 -2.96
C LYS A 13 -8.69 -15.29 -3.50
N SER A 14 -9.55 -15.28 -4.53
CA SER A 14 -10.15 -16.50 -5.09
C SER A 14 -9.39 -17.04 -6.31
N GLU A 15 -9.34 -18.37 -6.42
CA GLU A 15 -8.80 -19.05 -7.60
C GLU A 15 -9.63 -18.78 -8.86
N GLU A 16 -10.95 -18.57 -8.72
CA GLU A 16 -11.82 -18.15 -9.83
C GLU A 16 -11.57 -16.70 -10.27
N GLY A 17 -11.37 -15.76 -9.32
CA GLY A 17 -11.01 -14.37 -9.60
C GLY A 17 -9.64 -14.23 -10.27
N GLY A 18 -8.73 -15.18 -10.01
CA GLY A 18 -7.46 -15.29 -10.71
C GLY A 18 -7.58 -15.51 -12.22
N ARG A 19 -8.70 -16.10 -12.69
CA ARG A 19 -9.02 -16.27 -14.12
C ARG A 19 -9.59 -15.01 -14.77
N GLU A 20 -10.17 -14.11 -13.97
CA GLU A 20 -10.73 -12.83 -14.42
C GLU A 20 -9.65 -11.73 -14.53
N LEU A 21 -8.59 -11.84 -13.71
CA LEU A 21 -7.37 -11.03 -13.77
C LEU A 21 -6.30 -11.68 -14.66
N ASP A 22 -6.42 -11.46 -15.96
CA ASP A 22 -5.32 -11.76 -16.88
C ASP A 22 -4.06 -10.94 -16.54
N TRP A 23 -2.95 -11.28 -17.20
CA TRP A 23 -1.66 -10.63 -16.95
C TRP A 23 -1.69 -9.12 -17.19
N ALA A 24 -2.39 -8.67 -18.23
CA ALA A 24 -2.46 -7.25 -18.56
C ALA A 24 -3.15 -6.46 -17.44
N LYS A 25 -4.29 -6.96 -16.93
CA LYS A 25 -4.99 -6.35 -15.80
C LYS A 25 -4.14 -6.29 -14.54
N ARG A 26 -3.34 -7.33 -14.28
CA ARG A 26 -2.43 -7.34 -13.11
C ARG A 26 -1.36 -6.26 -13.23
N VAL A 27 -0.80 -6.07 -14.43
CA VAL A 27 0.17 -5.00 -14.71
C VAL A 27 -0.48 -3.63 -14.52
N ASP A 28 -1.71 -3.44 -15.02
CA ASP A 28 -2.45 -2.19 -14.84
C ASP A 28 -2.73 -1.89 -13.36
N ILE A 29 -3.15 -2.90 -12.58
CA ILE A 29 -3.36 -2.78 -11.12
C ILE A 29 -2.05 -2.38 -10.40
N ILE A 30 -0.93 -3.03 -10.73
CA ILE A 30 0.38 -2.70 -10.13
C ILE A 30 0.78 -1.25 -10.48
N ARG A 31 0.54 -0.82 -11.72
CA ARG A 31 0.82 0.55 -12.16
C ARG A 31 -0.02 1.56 -11.40
N ASP A 32 -1.31 1.30 -11.21
CA ASP A 32 -2.20 2.16 -10.43
C ASP A 32 -1.73 2.29 -8.97
N ILE A 33 -1.31 1.18 -8.34
CA ILE A 33 -0.76 1.18 -6.98
C ILE A 33 0.57 1.96 -6.92
N ALA A 34 1.47 1.75 -7.88
CA ALA A 34 2.75 2.46 -7.94
C ALA A 34 2.55 3.97 -8.12
N ASN A 35 1.63 4.38 -8.98
CA ASN A 35 1.28 5.79 -9.17
C ASN A 35 0.71 6.41 -7.89
N ALA A 36 -0.15 5.68 -7.16
CA ALA A 36 -0.67 6.15 -5.87
C ALA A 36 0.45 6.31 -4.83
N LEU A 37 1.39 5.37 -4.79
CA LEU A 37 2.56 5.45 -3.89
C LEU A 37 3.48 6.62 -4.25
N ALA A 38 3.80 6.81 -5.53
CA ALA A 38 4.59 7.95 -6.01
C ALA A 38 3.92 9.28 -5.65
N TYR A 39 2.62 9.42 -5.89
CA TYR A 39 1.88 10.62 -5.50
C TYR A 39 1.95 10.89 -3.98
N MET A 40 1.82 9.86 -3.16
CA MET A 40 1.90 10.00 -1.70
C MET A 40 3.31 10.40 -1.23
N HIS A 41 4.36 9.84 -1.84
CA HIS A 41 5.74 10.07 -1.42
C HIS A 41 6.31 11.38 -1.95
N ASP A 42 6.06 11.69 -3.23
CA ASP A 42 6.78 12.73 -3.96
C ASP A 42 5.92 13.98 -4.18
N ASP A 43 4.63 13.82 -4.49
CA ASP A 43 3.76 14.94 -4.86
C ASP A 43 3.03 15.55 -3.64
N CYS A 44 2.89 14.81 -2.54
CA CYS A 44 2.29 15.32 -1.31
C CYS A 44 3.31 16.06 -0.45
N SER A 45 2.93 17.23 0.09
CA SER A 45 3.75 18.00 1.03
C SER A 45 2.98 18.30 2.32
N PRO A 46 3.36 17.71 3.48
CA PRO A 46 4.46 16.76 3.64
C PRO A 46 4.16 15.37 3.04
N SER A 47 5.22 14.63 2.68
CA SER A 47 5.12 13.27 2.13
C SER A 47 4.30 12.36 3.05
N ILE A 48 3.45 11.52 2.47
CA ILE A 48 2.53 10.62 3.16
C ILE A 48 3.03 9.19 3.03
N VAL A 49 3.03 8.46 4.14
CA VAL A 49 3.49 7.08 4.20
C VAL A 49 2.34 6.21 4.65
N HIS A 50 1.86 5.33 3.78
CA HIS A 50 0.68 4.52 4.07
C HIS A 50 0.91 3.49 5.19
N ARG A 51 2.07 2.82 5.18
CA ARG A 51 2.50 1.76 6.12
C ARG A 51 1.66 0.47 6.17
N ASP A 52 0.64 0.33 5.31
CA ASP A 52 -0.21 -0.87 5.28
C ASP A 52 -0.70 -1.24 3.88
N ILE A 53 0.24 -1.32 2.93
CA ILE A 53 -0.07 -1.77 1.58
C ILE A 53 -0.25 -3.29 1.60
N THR A 54 -1.51 -3.73 1.48
CA THR A 54 -1.91 -5.14 1.44
C THR A 54 -3.02 -5.34 0.41
N SER A 55 -3.22 -6.57 -0.06
CA SER A 55 -4.33 -6.90 -0.97
C SER A 55 -5.71 -6.59 -0.38
N SER A 56 -5.87 -6.55 0.94
CA SER A 56 -7.15 -6.19 1.59
C SER A 56 -7.40 -4.67 1.59
N ASN A 57 -6.34 -3.88 1.38
CA ASN A 57 -6.37 -2.42 1.35
C ASN A 57 -6.29 -1.86 -0.08
N ILE A 58 -6.27 -2.74 -1.10
CA ILE A 58 -6.46 -2.35 -2.50
C ILE A 58 -7.91 -2.58 -2.89
N LEU A 59 -8.59 -1.50 -3.31
CA LEU A 59 -9.94 -1.54 -3.85
C LEU A 59 -9.89 -1.51 -5.37
N LEU A 60 -10.60 -2.43 -6.01
CA LEU A 60 -10.81 -2.51 -7.44
C LEU A 60 -12.20 -2.00 -7.78
N ASP A 61 -12.28 -1.16 -8.80
CA ASP A 61 -13.54 -0.67 -9.33
C ASP A 61 -14.19 -1.66 -10.32
N LEU A 62 -15.25 -1.22 -11.00
CA LEU A 62 -15.91 -2.04 -12.01
C LEU A 62 -15.04 -2.25 -13.27
N GLU A 63 -14.05 -1.40 -13.49
CA GLU A 63 -13.11 -1.37 -14.62
C GLU A 63 -11.73 -1.95 -14.25
N PHE A 64 -11.58 -2.55 -13.06
CA PHE A 64 -10.32 -3.06 -12.50
C PHE A 64 -9.26 -2.00 -12.19
N LYS A 65 -9.65 -0.73 -12.08
CA LYS A 65 -8.75 0.32 -11.61
C LYS A 65 -8.49 0.18 -10.11
N ALA A 66 -7.23 0.22 -9.73
CA ALA A 66 -6.83 0.04 -8.34
C ALA A 66 -6.78 1.35 -7.57
N HIS A 67 -7.27 1.32 -6.33
CA HIS A 67 -7.29 2.44 -5.40
C HIS A 67 -6.74 1.99 -4.06
N VAL A 68 -5.75 2.71 -3.53
CA VAL A 68 -5.21 2.48 -2.18
C VAL A 68 -6.23 2.99 -1.15
N SER A 69 -6.47 2.20 -0.10
CA SER A 69 -7.44 2.49 0.96
C SER A 69 -6.87 2.18 2.34
N ASP A 70 -7.59 2.60 3.38
CA ASP A 70 -7.24 2.40 4.80
C ASP A 70 -5.96 3.12 5.26
N PHE A 71 -6.07 4.45 5.35
CA PHE A 71 -5.02 5.34 5.86
C PHE A 71 -4.97 5.39 7.40
N GLY A 72 -5.62 4.46 8.11
CA GLY A 72 -5.74 4.50 9.57
C GLY A 72 -4.40 4.50 10.32
N ILE A 73 -3.37 3.91 9.70
CA ILE A 73 -2.00 3.93 10.21
C ILE A 73 -1.03 4.74 9.34
N ALA A 74 -1.52 5.52 8.38
CA ALA A 74 -0.68 6.38 7.57
C ALA A 74 -0.04 7.51 8.40
N ARG A 75 1.10 8.04 7.96
CA ARG A 75 1.83 9.10 8.66
C ARG A 75 2.37 10.13 7.69
N LEU A 76 2.42 11.38 8.14
CA LEU A 76 3.12 12.45 7.46
C LEU A 76 4.61 12.42 7.85
N MET A 77 5.51 12.49 6.86
CA MET A 77 6.93 12.71 7.12
C MET A 77 7.16 14.17 7.51
N GLN A 78 7.10 14.43 8.81
CA GLN A 78 7.48 15.71 9.40
C GLN A 78 8.84 15.58 10.10
N SER A 79 9.56 16.69 10.21
CA SER A 79 10.89 16.78 10.82
C SER A 79 10.92 16.39 12.31
N ASP A 80 9.78 16.38 13.00
CA ASP A 80 9.62 15.93 14.38
C ASP A 80 8.97 14.54 14.47
N SER A 81 9.67 13.51 14.01
CA SER A 81 9.20 12.11 13.98
C SER A 81 9.07 11.44 15.36
N SER A 82 8.94 12.20 16.46
CA SER A 82 8.96 11.70 17.85
C SER A 82 7.74 10.86 18.24
N ASN A 83 6.63 10.96 17.51
CA ASN A 83 5.36 10.28 17.82
C ASN A 83 5.04 9.09 16.89
N TRP A 84 6.03 8.54 16.19
CA TRP A 84 5.80 7.39 15.32
C TRP A 84 5.62 6.12 16.15
N THR A 85 4.44 5.49 16.03
CA THR A 85 4.23 4.13 16.54
C THR A 85 5.16 3.18 15.80
N LEU A 86 6.17 2.69 16.51
CA LEU A 86 7.26 1.87 15.98
C LEU A 86 6.77 0.56 15.34
N ASN A 87 5.76 -0.10 15.90
CA ASN A 87 5.16 -1.30 15.30
C ASN A 87 3.83 -0.98 14.62
N ALA A 88 3.86 -0.73 13.31
CA ALA A 88 2.66 -0.51 12.51
C ALA A 88 2.81 -1.18 11.13
N GLY A 89 1.73 -1.79 10.66
CA GLY A 89 1.67 -2.50 9.38
C GLY A 89 1.33 -3.98 9.54
N THR A 90 0.89 -4.58 8.43
CA THR A 90 0.51 -6.00 8.39
C THR A 90 1.74 -6.91 8.27
N ARG A 91 1.86 -7.90 9.18
CA ARG A 91 2.93 -8.91 9.13
C ARG A 91 2.89 -9.68 7.81
N GLY A 92 4.05 -9.94 7.23
CA GLY A 92 4.20 -10.57 5.91
C GLY A 92 4.17 -9.60 4.73
N TYR A 93 3.75 -8.34 4.94
CA TYR A 93 3.84 -7.25 3.96
C TYR A 93 4.85 -6.18 4.37
N MET A 94 5.29 -6.18 5.63
CA MET A 94 6.33 -5.26 6.12
C MET A 94 7.71 -5.61 5.55
N ALA A 95 8.48 -4.58 5.21
CA ALA A 95 9.88 -4.70 4.87
C ALA A 95 10.69 -5.31 6.04
N PRO A 96 11.73 -6.12 5.76
CA PRO A 96 12.43 -6.88 6.80
C PRO A 96 13.04 -5.98 7.87
N GLU A 97 13.63 -4.85 7.52
CA GLU A 97 14.18 -3.87 8.46
C GLU A 97 13.12 -3.34 9.43
N LEU A 98 11.86 -3.20 9.00
CA LEU A 98 10.74 -2.79 9.86
C LEU A 98 10.22 -3.94 10.73
N ALA A 99 10.32 -5.17 10.25
CA ALA A 99 9.94 -6.36 11.00
C ALA A 99 10.94 -6.69 12.12
N TYR A 100 12.24 -6.39 11.91
CA TYR A 100 13.32 -6.70 12.86
C TYR A 100 13.73 -5.51 13.73
N ASP A 101 13.87 -4.31 13.18
CA ASP A 101 14.15 -3.09 13.95
C ASP A 101 13.18 -1.97 13.54
N PRO A 102 12.07 -1.81 14.27
CA PRO A 102 11.05 -0.83 13.93
C PRO A 102 11.52 0.62 14.12
N ARG A 103 12.72 0.86 14.70
CA ARG A 103 13.39 2.17 14.75
C ARG A 103 14.08 2.54 13.44
N SER A 104 14.22 1.59 12.50
CA SER A 104 14.76 1.82 11.16
C SER A 104 13.82 2.63 10.26
N GLN A 105 12.61 2.98 10.71
CA GLN A 105 11.62 3.75 9.93
C GLN A 105 12.14 5.09 9.40
N THR A 106 13.09 5.72 10.09
CA THR A 106 13.73 6.97 9.63
C THR A 106 14.74 6.76 8.50
N SER A 107 15.25 5.55 8.32
CA SER A 107 16.24 5.20 7.27
C SER A 107 15.65 4.32 6.16
N ALA A 108 14.56 3.60 6.40
CA ALA A 108 14.02 2.57 5.51
C ALA A 108 13.32 3.13 4.27
N MET A 109 12.74 4.34 4.33
CA MET A 109 12.03 4.91 3.17
C MET A 109 12.95 5.51 2.11
N CYS A 110 14.20 5.85 2.45
CA CYS A 110 15.18 6.24 1.44
C CYS A 110 15.61 5.05 0.56
N THR A 111 15.51 3.80 1.03
CA THR A 111 16.00 2.63 0.29
C THR A 111 14.94 2.03 -0.66
N ALA A 112 13.65 2.32 -0.45
CA ALA A 112 12.57 1.77 -1.30
C ALA A 112 12.31 2.58 -2.59
N LEU A 113 12.99 3.71 -2.78
CA LEU A 113 12.91 4.55 -3.98
C LEU A 113 14.02 4.27 -5.02
N GLU A 114 14.84 3.24 -4.84
CA GLU A 114 15.87 2.81 -5.82
C GLU A 114 15.55 1.48 -6.52
N LEU A 115 14.30 1.29 -6.97
CA LEU A 115 13.95 0.28 -7.99
C LEU A 115 13.33 0.95 -9.22
#